data_AF-Q9TG34-F1
#
_entry.id   AF-Q9TG34-F1
#
_cell.length_a   1.000
_cell.length_b   1.000
_cell.length_c   1.000
_cell.angle_alpha   90.00
_cell.angle_beta   90.00
_cell.angle_gamma   90.00
#
_symmetry.space_group_name_H-M   'P 1'
#
loop_
_entity.id
_entity.type
_entity.pdbx_description
1 polymer ?
#
loop_
_entity_poly.entity_id
_entity_poly.type
_entity_poly.pdbx_seq_one_letter_code
_entity_poly.pdbx_strand_id
1 'polypeptide(L)'
;LAETNRAPFDLTEGESELVSGFNVEYAAGPFALFFLAEYANILLMNSLSCILFMNPGILKIPENFPMNMMAKTTLLSIGFLWVRASYPRFRYDQLMHLLWKQFLPITLALCLWHISFPIFLLGTPPI
;
A
#
# COMPACT_ATOMS: atom_id res chain seq x y z
N LEU A 1 2.41 -1.00 0.80
CA LEU A 1 3.82 -1.46 0.88
C LEU A 1 4.09 -2.16 2.21
N ALA A 2 4.09 -1.46 3.35
CA ALA A 2 4.28 -2.10 4.66
C ALA A 2 3.13 -3.05 5.04
N GLU A 3 1.88 -2.64 4.83
CA GLU A 3 0.67 -3.44 5.13
C GLU A 3 0.55 -4.72 4.29
N THR A 4 1.14 -4.72 3.09
CA THR A 4 1.12 -5.88 2.19
C THR A 4 2.28 -6.86 2.47
N ASN A 5 3.08 -6.64 3.54
CA ASN A 5 4.23 -7.45 3.90
C ASN A 5 5.20 -7.73 2.73
N ARG A 6 5.42 -6.75 1.84
CA ARG A 6 6.33 -6.92 0.69
C ARG A 6 7.63 -6.15 0.87
N ALA A 7 8.68 -6.69 0.26
CA ALA A 7 10.00 -6.09 0.26
C ALA A 7 9.91 -4.62 -0.18
N PRO A 8 10.49 -3.68 0.59
CA PRO A 8 11.52 -3.87 1.61
C PRO A 8 11.02 -4.13 3.06
N PHE A 9 9.72 -4.28 3.30
CA PHE A 9 9.10 -4.52 4.62
C PHE A 9 8.65 -5.98 4.84
N ASP A 10 9.23 -6.91 4.08
CA ASP A 10 8.92 -8.34 4.13
C ASP A 10 9.71 -9.02 5.25
N LEU A 11 9.12 -9.02 6.45
CA LEU A 11 9.70 -9.58 7.68
C LEU A 11 9.05 -10.91 8.10
N THR A 12 7.80 -11.14 7.68
CA THR A 12 7.03 -12.33 8.04
C THR A 12 7.41 -13.55 7.21
N GLU A 13 7.87 -13.35 5.98
CA GLU A 13 8.24 -14.43 5.06
C GLU A 13 9.77 -14.65 5.00
N GLY A 14 10.56 -13.86 5.74
CA GLY A 14 12.01 -13.73 5.62
C GLY A 14 12.76 -15.02 5.28
N GLU A 15 12.90 -15.32 3.99
CA GLU A 15 13.46 -16.60 3.50
C GLU A 15 14.92 -16.79 3.95
N SER A 16 15.64 -15.69 4.16
CA SER A 16 17.01 -15.63 4.63
C SER A 16 17.16 -15.80 6.14
N GLU A 17 16.11 -15.52 6.92
CA GLU A 17 16.17 -15.50 8.39
C GLU A 17 15.36 -16.64 9.03
N LEU A 18 14.24 -17.04 8.40
CA LEU A 18 13.24 -17.95 8.96
C LEU A 18 12.84 -19.10 8.00
N VAL A 19 13.57 -19.32 6.89
CA VAL A 19 13.37 -20.45 5.97
C VAL A 19 11.90 -20.56 5.46
N SER A 20 11.24 -19.42 5.24
CA SER A 20 9.81 -19.22 4.87
C SER A 20 8.80 -19.00 6.01
N GLY A 21 9.27 -18.78 7.24
CA GLY A 21 8.47 -18.20 8.33
C GLY A 21 7.25 -19.05 8.68
N PHE A 22 6.05 -18.48 8.54
CA PHE A 22 4.79 -19.15 8.91
C PHE A 22 4.26 -20.13 7.85
N ASN A 23 4.82 -20.13 6.64
CA ASN A 23 4.36 -20.98 5.53
C ASN A 23 4.94 -22.41 5.59
N VAL A 24 5.90 -22.66 6.49
CA VAL A 24 6.70 -23.91 6.57
C VAL A 24 5.84 -25.14 6.89
N GLU A 25 4.77 -24.98 7.68
CA GLU A 25 3.96 -26.11 8.17
C GLU A 25 2.80 -26.47 7.23
N TYR A 26 2.54 -25.67 6.19
CA TYR A 26 1.37 -25.85 5.34
C TYR A 26 1.66 -26.74 4.13
N ALA A 27 0.73 -27.67 3.87
CA ALA A 27 0.71 -28.44 2.63
C ALA A 27 0.39 -27.55 1.41
N ALA A 28 0.62 -28.06 0.21
CA ALA A 28 0.54 -27.30 -1.05
C ALA A 28 -0.80 -26.57 -1.30
N GLY A 29 -1.93 -27.11 -0.83
CA GLY A 29 -3.24 -26.48 -0.98
C GLY A 29 -3.39 -25.19 -0.17
N PRO A 30 -3.33 -25.25 1.18
CA PRO A 30 -3.36 -24.05 2.04
C PRO A 30 -2.25 -23.04 1.71
N PHE A 31 -1.06 -23.53 1.33
CA PHE A 31 0.03 -22.67 0.85
C PHE A 31 -0.39 -21.82 -0.35
N ALA A 32 -1.01 -22.43 -1.37
CA ALA A 32 -1.48 -21.68 -2.55
C ALA A 32 -2.52 -20.61 -2.21
N LEU A 33 -3.38 -20.84 -1.22
CA LEU A 33 -4.36 -19.86 -0.77
C LEU A 33 -3.70 -18.64 -0.12
N PHE A 34 -2.62 -18.82 0.66
CA PHE A 34 -1.87 -17.70 1.23
C PHE A 34 -1.24 -16.83 0.13
N PHE A 35 -0.58 -17.42 -0.86
CA PHE A 35 -0.04 -16.65 -1.99
C PHE A 35 -1.12 -15.89 -2.75
N LEU A 36 -2.25 -16.55 -3.02
CA LEU A 36 -3.36 -15.90 -3.71
C LEU A 36 -3.93 -14.74 -2.89
N ALA A 37 -4.06 -14.91 -1.57
CA ALA A 37 -4.53 -13.85 -0.68
C ALA A 37 -3.56 -12.66 -0.62
N GLU A 38 -2.25 -12.91 -0.55
CA GLU A 38 -1.24 -11.84 -0.58
C GLU A 38 -1.28 -11.04 -1.89
N TYR A 39 -1.35 -11.72 -3.04
CA TYR A 39 -1.45 -11.04 -4.33
C TYR A 39 -2.78 -10.29 -4.49
N ALA A 40 -3.88 -10.85 -3.99
CA ALA A 40 -5.17 -10.17 -3.94
C ALA A 40 -5.10 -8.89 -3.09
N ASN A 41 -4.45 -8.94 -1.93
CA ASN A 41 -4.25 -7.78 -1.07
C ASN A 41 -3.42 -6.69 -1.75
N ILE A 42 -2.39 -7.04 -2.54
CA ILE A 42 -1.60 -6.08 -3.30
C ILE A 42 -2.48 -5.35 -4.33
N LEU A 43 -3.31 -6.09 -5.07
CA LEU A 43 -4.21 -5.49 -6.06
C LEU A 43 -5.28 -4.61 -5.39
N LEU A 44 -5.84 -5.06 -4.27
CA LEU A 44 -6.82 -4.30 -3.50
C LEU A 44 -6.23 -2.97 -3.01
N MET A 45 -5.06 -2.98 -2.38
CA MET A 45 -4.42 -1.77 -1.87
C MET A 45 -4.03 -0.79 -2.99
N ASN A 46 -3.62 -1.30 -4.16
CA ASN A 46 -3.37 -0.48 -5.34
C ASN A 46 -4.66 0.14 -5.91
N SER A 47 -5.77 -0.60 -5.88
CA SER A 47 -7.08 -0.06 -6.30
C SER A 47 -7.59 1.03 -5.36
N LEU A 48 -7.45 0.83 -4.05
CA LEU A 48 -7.87 1.78 -3.03
C LEU A 48 -7.03 3.06 -3.09
N SER A 49 -5.71 2.94 -3.23
CA SER A 49 -4.82 4.09 -3.39
C SER A 49 -5.08 4.86 -4.69
N CYS A 50 -5.40 4.17 -5.79
CA CYS A 50 -5.83 4.83 -7.02
C CYS A 50 -7.10 5.66 -6.79
N ILE A 51 -8.11 5.13 -6.09
CA ILE A 51 -9.36 5.85 -5.83
C ILE A 51 -9.11 7.08 -4.94
N LEU A 52 -8.32 6.95 -3.89
CA LEU A 52 -8.06 8.03 -2.93
C LEU A 52 -7.18 9.15 -3.50
N PHE A 53 -6.12 8.81 -4.23
CA PHE A 53 -5.10 9.79 -4.63
C PHE A 53 -5.10 10.12 -6.12
N MET A 54 -5.50 9.18 -6.98
CA MET A 54 -5.43 9.33 -8.43
C MET A 54 -6.81 9.17 -9.06
N ASN A 55 -7.66 10.20 -8.90
CA ASN A 55 -9.03 10.23 -9.43
C ASN A 55 -9.16 9.49 -10.78
N PRO A 56 -9.82 8.33 -10.84
CA PRO A 56 -9.87 7.48 -12.03
C PRO A 56 -10.72 8.05 -13.17
N GLY A 57 -11.43 9.17 -12.99
CA GLY A 57 -12.08 9.86 -14.10
C GLY A 57 -13.24 10.73 -13.65
N ILE A 58 -13.51 11.76 -14.46
CA ILE A 58 -14.69 12.61 -14.28
C ILE A 58 -15.92 11.86 -14.79
N LEU A 59 -17.00 11.87 -14.00
CA LEU A 59 -18.29 11.21 -14.26
C LEU A 59 -18.96 11.55 -15.62
N LYS A 60 -18.40 12.49 -16.39
CA LYS A 60 -18.93 12.92 -17.69
C LYS A 60 -18.92 11.81 -18.74
N ILE A 61 -18.04 10.81 -18.63
CA ILE A 61 -18.00 9.64 -19.52
C ILE A 61 -17.84 8.37 -18.66
N PRO A 62 -18.95 7.75 -18.22
CA PRO A 62 -18.91 6.63 -17.26
C PRO A 62 -18.23 5.37 -17.83
N GLU A 63 -18.27 5.18 -19.16
CA GLU A 63 -17.70 3.99 -19.82
C GLU A 63 -16.16 3.92 -19.74
N ASN A 64 -15.50 5.07 -19.65
CA ASN A 64 -14.03 5.14 -19.58
C ASN A 64 -13.49 5.00 -18.15
N PHE A 65 -14.36 5.05 -17.15
CA PHE A 65 -14.00 4.93 -15.74
C PHE A 65 -13.30 3.60 -15.40
N PRO A 66 -13.86 2.40 -15.73
CA PRO A 66 -13.20 1.13 -15.41
C PRO A 66 -11.86 0.98 -16.12
N MET A 67 -11.78 1.42 -17.39
CA MET A 67 -10.55 1.33 -18.18
C MET A 67 -9.43 2.20 -17.57
N ASN A 68 -9.75 3.45 -17.20
CA ASN A 68 -8.77 4.35 -16.61
C ASN A 68 -8.37 3.93 -15.19
N MET A 69 -9.31 3.42 -14.40
CA MET A 69 -9.00 2.82 -13.10
C MET A 69 -8.03 1.65 -13.29
N MET A 70 -8.32 0.71 -14.20
CA MET A 70 -7.46 -0.45 -14.45
C MET A 70 -6.06 -0.05 -14.95
N ALA A 71 -5.98 0.95 -15.84
CA ALA A 71 -4.69 1.48 -16.31
C ALA A 71 -3.86 2.11 -15.18
N LYS A 72 -4.50 2.84 -14.26
CA LYS A 72 -3.79 3.45 -13.12
C LYS A 72 -3.39 2.43 -12.06
N THR A 73 -4.25 1.46 -11.76
CA THR A 73 -3.92 0.40 -10.80
C THR A 73 -2.78 -0.49 -11.30
N THR A 74 -2.76 -0.79 -12.60
CA THR A 74 -1.63 -1.52 -13.22
C THR A 74 -0.34 -0.71 -13.21
N LEU A 75 -0.40 0.60 -13.41
CA LEU A 75 0.78 1.46 -13.26
C LEU A 75 1.32 1.43 -11.82
N LEU A 76 0.45 1.53 -10.81
CA LEU A 76 0.84 1.44 -9.40
C LEU A 76 1.41 0.06 -9.05
N SER A 77 0.84 -1.03 -9.58
CA SER A 77 1.35 -2.38 -9.33
C SER A 77 2.72 -2.62 -9.97
N ILE A 78 2.99 -2.04 -11.16
CA ILE A 78 4.35 -2.03 -11.74
C ILE A 78 5.33 -1.30 -10.81
N GLY A 79 4.90 -0.19 -10.19
CA GLY A 79 5.67 0.51 -9.17
C GLY A 79 6.03 -0.39 -7.98
N PHE A 80 5.09 -1.21 -7.49
CA PHE A 80 5.35 -2.20 -6.43
C PHE A 80 6.40 -3.23 -6.83
N LEU A 81 6.34 -3.75 -8.06
CA LEU A 81 7.34 -4.69 -8.58
C LEU A 81 8.71 -4.03 -8.71
N TRP A 82 8.75 -2.76 -9.15
CA TRP A 82 10.00 -2.03 -9.30
C TRP A 82 10.66 -1.70 -7.95
N VAL A 83 9.87 -1.29 -6.95
CA VAL A 83 10.37 -1.05 -5.58
C VAL A 83 10.94 -2.34 -4.99
N ARG A 84 10.26 -3.48 -5.18
CA ARG A 84 10.76 -4.80 -4.76
C ARG A 84 12.11 -5.13 -5.40
N ALA A 85 12.31 -4.80 -6.67
CA ALA A 85 13.57 -5.10 -7.37
C ALA A 85 14.74 -4.16 -6.99
N SER A 86 14.44 -2.96 -6.47
CA SER A 86 15.44 -1.91 -6.29
C SER A 86 15.99 -1.79 -4.88
N TYR A 87 15.21 -2.13 -3.85
CA TYR A 87 15.57 -1.88 -2.45
C TYR A 87 15.87 -3.17 -1.67
N PRO A 88 16.92 -3.17 -0.82
CA PRO A 88 17.17 -4.26 0.11
C PRO A 88 16.12 -4.28 1.25
N ARG A 89 15.98 -5.42 1.92
CA ARG A 89 15.07 -5.58 3.07
C ARG A 89 15.51 -4.71 4.25
N PHE A 90 14.55 -4.08 4.94
CA PHE A 90 14.78 -3.39 6.21
C PHE A 90 14.69 -4.35 7.38
N ARG A 91 15.52 -4.15 8.40
CA ARG A 91 15.40 -4.85 9.69
C ARG A 91 14.17 -4.34 10.46
N TYR A 92 13.55 -5.21 11.27
CA TYR A 92 12.38 -4.88 12.10
C TYR A 92 12.58 -3.61 12.94
N ASP A 93 13.74 -3.44 13.58
CA ASP A 93 14.02 -2.27 14.42
C ASP A 93 14.03 -0.96 13.61
N GLN A 94 14.55 -1.00 12.38
CA GLN A 94 14.60 0.15 11.49
C GLN A 94 13.19 0.49 10.98
N LEU A 95 12.38 -0.52 10.68
CA LEU A 95 10.97 -0.35 10.32
C LEU A 95 10.21 0.33 11.46
N MET A 96 10.35 -0.17 12.70
CA MET A 96 9.68 0.42 13.86
C MET A 96 10.15 1.85 14.12
N HIS A 97 11.45 2.13 13.99
CA HIS A 97 11.95 3.50 14.07
C HIS A 97 11.31 4.40 13.00
N LEU A 98 11.22 3.93 11.76
CA LEU A 98 10.68 4.71 10.64
C LEU A 98 9.19 5.00 10.84
N LEU A 99 8.39 4.01 11.25
CA LEU A 99 6.96 4.22 11.51
C LEU A 99 6.73 5.16 12.71
N TRP A 100 7.38 4.89 13.84
CA TRP A 100 7.08 5.58 15.10
C TRP A 100 7.75 6.93 15.26
N LYS A 101 9.00 7.08 14.82
CA LYS A 101 9.75 8.34 15.03
C LYS A 101 9.72 9.26 13.82
N GLN A 102 9.42 8.75 12.63
CA GLN A 102 9.41 9.58 11.41
C GLN A 102 7.99 9.76 10.86
N PHE A 103 7.28 8.68 10.52
CA PHE A 103 5.95 8.82 9.93
C PHE A 103 4.91 9.31 10.92
N LEU A 104 4.87 8.81 12.15
CA LEU A 104 3.85 9.20 13.11
C LEU A 104 3.86 10.71 13.45
N PRO A 105 5.00 11.37 13.71
CA PRO A 105 5.01 12.82 13.92
C PRO A 105 4.57 13.61 12.66
N ILE A 106 4.96 13.15 11.47
CA ILE A 106 4.59 13.79 10.20
C ILE A 106 3.10 13.65 9.92
N THR A 107 2.51 12.47 10.13
CA THR A 107 1.08 12.23 9.90
C THR A 107 0.22 13.03 10.87
N LEU A 108 0.63 13.17 12.13
CA LEU A 108 -0.05 14.04 13.10
C LEU A 108 0.03 15.52 12.68
N ALA A 109 1.20 15.98 12.22
CA ALA A 109 1.35 17.35 11.72
C ALA A 109 0.46 17.61 10.49
N LEU A 110 0.43 16.67 9.53
CA LEU A 110 -0.43 16.75 8.35
C LEU A 110 -1.92 16.68 8.71
N CYS A 111 -2.31 15.89 9.71
CA CYS A 111 -3.68 15.82 10.19
C CYS A 111 -4.16 17.18 10.71
N LEU A 112 -3.36 17.82 11.57
CA LEU A 112 -3.64 19.18 12.07
C LEU A 112 -3.70 20.21 10.93
N TRP A 113 -2.80 20.10 9.95
CA TRP A 113 -2.81 20.93 8.76
C TRP A 113 -4.10 20.75 7.95
N HIS A 114 -4.50 19.51 7.65
CA HIS A 114 -5.70 19.23 6.85
C HIS A 114 -7.01 19.62 7.55
N ILE A 115 -7.03 19.68 8.89
CA ILE A 115 -8.17 20.22 9.64
C ILE A 115 -8.21 21.75 9.55
N SER A 116 -7.07 22.41 9.76
CA SER A 116 -7.00 23.87 9.84
C SER A 116 -7.07 24.58 8.48
N PHE A 117 -6.47 24.00 7.44
CA PHE A 117 -6.31 24.63 6.13
C PHE A 117 -7.64 24.92 5.39
N PRO A 118 -8.62 23.99 5.32
CA PRO A 118 -9.93 24.29 4.72
C PRO A 118 -10.71 25.35 5.48
N ILE A 119 -10.58 25.40 6.81
CA ILE A 119 -11.24 26.41 7.65
C ILE A 119 -10.65 27.79 7.36
N PHE A 120 -9.31 27.89 7.28
CA PHE A 120 -8.62 29.14 6.96
C PHE A 120 -9.01 29.69 5.59
N LEU A 121 -9.15 28.82 4.59
CA LEU A 121 -9.53 29.20 3.23
C LEU A 121 -11.05 29.37 3.01
N LEU A 122 -11.88 29.19 4.06
CA LEU A 122 -13.35 29.15 3.95
C LEU A 122 -13.83 28.14 2.88
N GLY A 123 -13.08 27.05 2.70
CA GLY A 123 -13.27 26.05 1.66
C GLY A 123 -13.67 24.69 2.22
N THR A 124 -14.49 24.65 3.27
CA THR A 124 -14.99 23.39 3.82
C THR A 124 -15.84 22.67 2.76
N PRO A 125 -15.60 21.37 2.49
CA PRO A 125 -16.41 20.63 1.53
C PRO A 125 -17.88 20.64 1.97
N PRO A 126 -18.83 20.61 1.01
CA PRO A 126 -20.24 20.48 1.35
C PRO A 126 -20.47 19.16 2.09
N ILE A 127 -21.31 19.22 3.13
CA ILE A 127 -21.78 18.07 3.92
C ILE A 127 -22.64 17.16 3.04
#